data_AF-A0A7X3VEP0-F1
#
_entry.id   AF-A0A7X3VEP0-F1
#
_cell.length_a   1.000
_cell.length_b   1.000
_cell.length_c   1.000
_cell.angle_alpha   90.00
_cell.angle_beta   90.00
_cell.angle_gamma   90.00
#
_symmetry.space_group_name_H-M   'P 1'
#
loop_
_entity.id
_entity.type
_entity.pdbx_description
1 polymer ?
#
loop_
_entity_poly.entity_id
_entity_poly.type
_entity_poly.pdbx_seq_one_letter_code
_entity_poly.pdbx_strand_id
1 'polypeptide(L)'
;MIVRTRRSDSTLKTDPVGRTPIMKPMNRLDRRDFLTCAGGWAAASLFGCGGRQPASDAPPQRFEFVPHVVGANTAIQGEGFFKAIDIVHGLGFRTLEILLVLGRLEATPGQHPGFRYDQLAEEQKEKIKAALDPCDQITVHLPFSIPYMNPDDEDAVADLEMSIEASGFMGAKVAVLHPQSGGTQLEETRPTVIERTRKWASMAADLGFQIACETSVPRSIPGLVEFVDEINHDNVGVTLDVGHQARFDELSHVKPEDYGTPEGIKAYNDVNVKIVEALGEKLFHLHVHDIEPGTWREHKPLVHGFIDYPRLLAKLREIRYPGVLIFEIGGEGEAMPAYLGDSKQKLDGYLAG
;
A
#
# COMPACT_ATOMS: atom_id res chain seq x y z
N MET A 1 63.69 -9.54 -1.58
CA MET A 1 63.18 -10.64 -0.74
C MET A 1 61.71 -10.81 -1.11
N ILE A 2 61.43 -11.80 -1.96
CA ILE A 2 60.15 -12.00 -2.66
C ILE A 2 59.56 -13.30 -2.10
N VAL A 3 58.36 -13.24 -1.53
CA VAL A 3 57.63 -14.43 -1.08
C VAL A 3 56.58 -14.76 -2.14
N ARG A 4 56.86 -15.82 -2.90
CA ARG A 4 55.90 -16.58 -3.72
C ARG A 4 55.31 -17.68 -2.84
N THR A 5 53.99 -17.83 -2.83
CA THR A 5 53.32 -19.07 -2.41
C THR A 5 52.35 -19.53 -3.49
N ARG A 6 52.27 -20.85 -3.63
CA ARG A 6 51.92 -21.61 -4.83
C ARG A 6 50.41 -21.78 -5.01
N ARG A 7 50.02 -21.89 -6.29
CA ARG A 7 48.79 -22.55 -6.75
C ARG A 7 48.84 -24.05 -6.45
N SER A 8 47.67 -24.64 -6.17
CA SER A 8 47.39 -26.05 -6.39
C SER A 8 46.04 -26.18 -7.08
N ASP A 9 46.09 -26.65 -8.32
CA ASP A 9 44.95 -27.16 -9.08
C ASP A 9 44.47 -28.48 -8.45
N SER A 10 43.15 -28.67 -8.39
CA SER A 10 42.55 -30.00 -8.29
C SER A 10 41.34 -30.07 -9.21
N THR A 11 41.55 -30.78 -10.31
CA THR A 11 40.56 -31.34 -11.24
C THR A 11 39.68 -32.42 -10.59
N LEU A 12 38.59 -32.77 -11.30
CA LEU A 12 37.65 -33.91 -11.13
C LEU A 12 36.34 -33.48 -10.42
N LYS A 13 35.13 -33.81 -10.86
CA LYS A 13 34.63 -34.71 -11.91
C LYS A 13 33.15 -34.38 -12.11
N THR A 14 32.71 -34.27 -13.35
CA THR A 14 31.30 -34.32 -13.76
C THR A 14 30.80 -35.77 -13.74
N ASP A 15 29.61 -36.01 -13.21
CA ASP A 15 28.84 -37.25 -13.40
C ASP A 15 27.35 -37.02 -13.07
N PRO A 16 26.40 -37.87 -13.53
CA PRO A 16 25.43 -37.43 -14.54
C PRO A 16 23.96 -37.55 -14.11
N VAL A 17 23.14 -36.75 -14.82
CA VAL A 17 21.75 -37.00 -15.25
C VAL A 17 20.97 -38.10 -14.50
N GLY A 18 20.24 -37.69 -13.46
CA GLY A 18 19.15 -38.46 -12.86
C GLY A 18 17.86 -38.25 -13.65
N ARG A 19 17.34 -39.32 -14.25
CA ARG A 19 16.05 -39.37 -14.95
C ARG A 19 14.90 -39.21 -13.95
N THR A 20 14.05 -38.21 -14.14
CA THR A 20 12.73 -38.10 -13.52
C THR A 20 11.72 -39.02 -14.23
N PRO A 21 10.82 -39.70 -13.49
CA PRO A 21 9.83 -40.58 -14.08
C PRO A 21 8.68 -39.79 -14.73
N ILE A 22 8.33 -40.24 -15.94
CA ILE A 22 7.20 -39.78 -16.75
C ILE A 22 5.89 -40.03 -15.98
N MET A 23 5.23 -38.96 -15.54
CA MET A 23 3.84 -39.01 -15.10
C MET A 23 2.92 -39.25 -16.30
N LYS A 24 2.07 -40.27 -16.20
CA LYS A 24 0.99 -40.57 -17.15
C LYS A 24 -0.12 -39.52 -17.02
N PRO A 25 -0.80 -39.14 -18.12
CA PRO A 25 -1.91 -38.21 -18.07
C PRO A 25 -3.11 -38.85 -17.35
N MET A 26 -3.60 -38.17 -16.31
CA MET A 26 -4.90 -38.48 -15.71
C MET A 26 -6.02 -37.98 -16.62
N ASN A 27 -7.01 -38.87 -16.78
CA ASN A 27 -8.13 -38.72 -17.68
C ASN A 27 -9.00 -37.50 -17.35
N ARG A 28 -9.45 -36.85 -18.44
CA ARG A 28 -10.58 -35.92 -18.49
C ARG A 28 -11.77 -36.53 -17.74
N LEU A 29 -12.23 -35.84 -16.71
CA LEU A 29 -13.59 -36.00 -16.20
C LEU A 29 -14.56 -35.13 -17.00
N ASP A 30 -15.71 -35.74 -17.18
CA ASP A 30 -16.76 -35.47 -18.14
C ASP A 30 -17.52 -34.19 -17.80
N ARG A 31 -17.67 -33.30 -18.80
CA ARG A 31 -18.65 -32.22 -18.77
C ARG A 31 -19.91 -32.76 -19.44
N ARG A 32 -20.88 -33.14 -18.63
CA ARG A 32 -22.30 -33.24 -19.03
C ARG A 32 -23.14 -33.47 -17.79
N ASP A 33 -24.01 -32.49 -17.51
CA ASP A 33 -25.32 -32.61 -16.87
C ASP A 33 -25.60 -31.39 -15.99
N PHE A 34 -26.20 -30.35 -16.59
CA PHE A 34 -27.18 -29.52 -15.89
C PHE A 34 -28.30 -29.15 -16.87
N LEU A 35 -29.37 -29.92 -16.77
CA LEU A 35 -30.68 -29.66 -17.35
C LEU A 35 -31.41 -28.64 -16.46
N THR A 36 -31.89 -27.58 -17.12
CA THR A 36 -33.20 -26.92 -16.96
C THR A 36 -33.88 -26.93 -15.58
N CYS A 37 -34.10 -25.73 -15.03
CA CYS A 37 -35.39 -25.38 -14.44
C CYS A 37 -35.79 -23.95 -14.82
N ALA A 38 -36.99 -23.86 -15.35
CA ALA A 38 -37.69 -22.64 -15.71
C ALA A 38 -38.49 -22.09 -14.52
N GLY A 39 -38.78 -20.79 -14.58
CA GLY A 39 -39.71 -20.07 -13.69
C GLY A 39 -39.14 -18.69 -13.38
N GLY A 40 -39.55 -17.59 -14.00
CA GLY A 40 -40.91 -17.20 -14.32
C GLY A 40 -41.41 -16.24 -13.25
N TRP A 41 -40.94 -14.99 -13.25
CA TRP A 41 -41.53 -13.89 -12.48
C TRP A 41 -41.61 -12.65 -13.37
N ALA A 42 -42.84 -12.37 -13.82
CA ALA A 42 -43.26 -11.09 -14.34
C ALA A 42 -44.17 -10.42 -13.31
N ALA A 43 -44.05 -9.09 -13.22
CA ALA A 43 -45.01 -8.10 -12.72
C ALA A 43 -44.48 -7.23 -11.57
N ALA A 44 -44.29 -5.94 -11.87
CA ALA A 44 -45.01 -4.81 -11.29
C ALA A 44 -44.09 -3.58 -11.14
N SER A 45 -43.97 -2.84 -12.25
CA SER A 45 -43.54 -1.45 -12.30
C SER A 45 -44.61 -0.59 -11.63
N LEU A 46 -44.28 0.07 -10.51
CA LEU A 46 -45.02 1.22 -9.96
C LEU A 46 -44.13 1.91 -8.90
N PHE A 47 -43.17 2.73 -9.35
CA PHE A 47 -42.57 3.76 -8.50
C PHE A 47 -42.73 5.12 -9.19
N GLY A 48 -43.45 5.99 -8.48
CA GLY A 48 -43.81 7.31 -8.93
C GLY A 48 -42.60 8.21 -9.15
N CYS A 49 -42.70 9.07 -10.16
CA CYS A 49 -41.82 10.21 -10.35
C CYS A 49 -41.97 11.16 -9.16
N GLY A 50 -41.12 11.00 -8.15
CA GLY A 50 -40.89 12.02 -7.13
C GLY A 50 -40.17 13.19 -7.76
N GLY A 51 -40.82 14.36 -7.80
CA GLY A 51 -40.23 15.59 -8.27
C GLY A 51 -38.97 15.94 -7.49
N ARG A 52 -37.85 16.15 -8.20
CA ARG A 52 -36.63 16.71 -7.60
C ARG A 52 -36.98 18.08 -7.01
N GLN A 53 -36.77 18.24 -5.71
CA GLN A 53 -36.69 19.58 -5.13
C GLN A 53 -35.52 20.33 -5.79
N PRO A 54 -35.67 21.64 -6.09
CA PRO A 54 -34.58 22.44 -6.60
C PRO A 54 -33.43 22.45 -5.58
N ALA A 55 -32.21 22.25 -6.06
CA ALA A 55 -31.00 22.35 -5.26
C ALA A 55 -30.99 23.71 -4.55
N SER A 56 -30.76 23.71 -3.24
CA SER A 56 -30.70 24.94 -2.44
C SER A 56 -29.57 25.85 -2.94
N ASP A 57 -29.83 27.14 -3.07
CA ASP A 57 -28.86 28.21 -3.42
C ASP A 57 -27.78 28.46 -2.33
N ALA A 58 -27.59 27.53 -1.39
CA ALA A 58 -26.54 27.63 -0.39
C ALA A 58 -25.18 27.44 -1.10
N PRO A 59 -24.19 28.33 -0.88
CA PRO A 59 -22.85 28.12 -1.40
C PRO A 59 -22.33 26.77 -0.92
N PRO A 60 -21.68 25.97 -1.80
CA PRO A 60 -21.17 24.67 -1.41
C PRO A 60 -20.26 24.83 -0.19
N GLN A 61 -20.57 24.12 0.90
CA GLN A 61 -19.69 24.07 2.06
C GLN A 61 -18.31 23.59 1.60
N ARG A 62 -17.26 24.32 2.01
CA ARG A 62 -15.88 23.89 1.77
C ARG A 62 -15.66 22.57 2.51
N PHE A 63 -15.15 21.57 1.79
CA PHE A 63 -14.71 20.34 2.43
C PHE A 63 -13.46 20.65 3.26
N GLU A 64 -13.56 20.38 4.56
CA GLU A 64 -12.44 20.50 5.49
C GLU A 64 -11.97 19.10 5.88
N PHE A 65 -10.65 18.92 5.92
CA PHE A 65 -10.08 17.68 6.42
C PHE A 65 -10.35 17.55 7.92
N VAL A 66 -10.54 16.32 8.39
CA VAL A 66 -10.70 16.06 9.82
C VAL A 66 -9.39 16.34 10.57
N PRO A 67 -9.43 16.77 11.86
CA PRO A 67 -8.22 17.16 12.60
C PRO A 67 -7.15 16.07 12.78
N HIS A 68 -7.48 14.80 12.48
CA HIS A 68 -6.57 13.64 12.61
C HIS A 68 -6.31 12.97 11.27
N VAL A 69 -6.47 13.71 10.18
CA VAL A 69 -6.18 13.20 8.84
C VAL A 69 -4.70 12.88 8.66
N VAL A 70 -3.80 13.55 9.39
CA VAL A 70 -2.35 13.37 9.25
C VAL A 70 -1.84 12.34 10.26
N GLY A 71 -1.15 11.32 9.76
CA GLY A 71 -0.45 10.32 10.54
C GLY A 71 0.98 10.11 10.06
N ALA A 72 1.66 9.14 10.68
CA ALA A 72 2.99 8.72 10.28
C ALA A 72 3.15 7.22 10.48
N ASN A 73 4.00 6.60 9.65
CA ASN A 73 4.31 5.20 9.80
C ASN A 73 5.31 4.96 10.95
N THR A 74 5.28 3.74 11.49
CA THR A 74 6.20 3.32 12.56
C THR A 74 7.51 2.73 12.01
N ALA A 75 7.87 2.99 10.76
CA ALA A 75 9.00 2.35 10.06
C ALA A 75 10.38 2.91 10.47
N ILE A 76 10.64 3.06 11.77
CA ILE A 76 11.87 3.66 12.30
C ILE A 76 12.91 2.57 12.54
N GLN A 77 13.89 2.45 11.63
CA GLN A 77 14.89 1.38 11.69
C GLN A 77 15.69 1.39 12.99
N GLY A 78 15.96 0.19 13.52
CA GLY A 78 16.74 0.01 14.73
C GLY A 78 15.96 0.21 16.03
N GLU A 79 14.73 0.71 15.96
CA GLU A 79 13.84 0.85 17.11
C GLU A 79 12.98 -0.40 17.34
N GLY A 80 12.53 -0.58 18.57
CA GLY A 80 11.51 -1.59 18.90
C GLY A 80 10.10 -1.08 18.63
N PHE A 81 9.13 -1.99 18.51
CA PHE A 81 7.74 -1.68 18.16
C PHE A 81 7.13 -0.58 19.03
N PHE A 82 7.19 -0.73 20.36
CA PHE A 82 6.64 0.24 21.31
C PHE A 82 7.38 1.58 21.26
N LYS A 83 8.70 1.56 21.08
CA LYS A 83 9.50 2.78 21.02
C LYS A 83 9.20 3.60 19.77
N ALA A 84 8.97 2.94 18.63
CA ALA A 84 8.54 3.62 17.42
C ALA A 84 7.16 4.28 17.59
N ILE A 85 6.20 3.59 18.22
CA ILE A 85 4.90 4.18 18.58
C ILE A 85 5.08 5.41 19.49
N ASP A 86 5.90 5.28 20.55
CA ASP A 86 6.16 6.39 21.48
C ASP A 86 6.78 7.61 20.78
N ILE A 87 7.68 7.39 19.83
CA ILE A 87 8.28 8.48 19.03
C ILE A 87 7.19 9.20 18.23
N VAL A 88 6.36 8.45 17.50
CA VAL A 88 5.32 9.04 16.65
C VAL A 88 4.25 9.76 17.50
N HIS A 89 3.81 9.16 18.61
CA HIS A 89 2.93 9.82 19.57
C HIS A 89 3.57 11.07 20.21
N GLY A 90 4.86 11.02 20.54
CA GLY A 90 5.61 12.14 21.09
C GLY A 90 5.65 13.37 20.17
N LEU A 91 5.46 13.16 18.86
CA LEU A 91 5.33 14.22 17.85
C LEU A 91 3.89 14.71 17.66
N GLY A 92 2.94 14.18 18.44
CA GLY A 92 1.54 14.60 18.45
C GLY A 92 0.68 14.01 17.34
N PHE A 93 1.14 12.97 16.65
CA PHE A 93 0.29 12.20 15.74
C PHE A 93 -0.71 11.36 16.55
N ARG A 94 -1.97 11.34 16.11
CA ARG A 94 -3.01 10.45 16.65
C ARG A 94 -3.50 9.42 15.62
N THR A 95 -2.94 9.48 14.43
CA THR A 95 -3.13 8.50 13.36
C THR A 95 -1.80 7.82 13.13
N LEU A 96 -1.76 6.50 13.23
CA LEU A 96 -0.56 5.70 13.01
C LEU A 96 -0.76 4.80 11.82
N GLU A 97 0.31 4.61 11.06
CA GLU A 97 0.44 3.44 10.21
C GLU A 97 1.43 2.46 10.81
N ILE A 98 0.96 1.25 11.12
CA ILE A 98 1.81 0.19 11.61
C ILE A 98 2.45 -0.49 10.41
N LEU A 99 3.78 -0.37 10.29
CA LEU A 99 4.52 -1.17 9.32
C LEU A 99 4.60 -2.61 9.83
N LEU A 100 3.78 -3.49 9.28
CA LEU A 100 3.71 -4.88 9.73
C LEU A 100 4.70 -5.74 8.96
N VAL A 101 5.99 -5.54 9.24
CA VAL A 101 7.03 -6.48 8.82
C VAL A 101 7.01 -7.67 9.78
N LEU A 102 7.16 -8.88 9.23
CA LEU A 102 7.26 -10.12 9.99
C LEU A 102 8.55 -10.11 10.83
N GLY A 103 8.47 -9.54 12.03
CA GLY A 103 9.63 -9.20 12.85
C GLY A 103 9.44 -9.54 14.32
N ARG A 104 10.13 -8.79 15.18
CA ARG A 104 10.09 -8.93 16.64
C ARG A 104 9.76 -7.59 17.28
N LEU A 105 9.11 -7.65 18.44
CA LEU A 105 8.75 -6.46 19.20
C LEU A 105 9.99 -5.68 19.66
N GLU A 106 11.08 -6.39 19.95
CA GLU A 106 12.34 -5.81 20.39
C GLU A 106 13.11 -5.14 19.23
N ALA A 107 13.84 -4.09 19.58
CA ALA A 107 14.74 -3.40 18.69
C ALA A 107 15.75 -4.35 18.04
N THR A 108 15.86 -4.28 16.70
CA THR A 108 16.86 -5.02 15.95
C THR A 108 17.59 -4.07 14.99
N PRO A 109 18.94 -3.94 15.07
CA PRO A 109 19.69 -3.01 14.23
C PRO A 109 19.42 -3.22 12.74
N GLY A 110 19.12 -2.14 12.02
CA GLY A 110 18.85 -2.16 10.58
C GLY A 110 17.55 -2.84 10.16
N GLN A 111 16.69 -3.24 11.10
CA GLN A 111 15.36 -3.77 10.81
C GLN A 111 14.29 -2.75 11.21
N HIS A 112 13.19 -2.76 10.47
CA HIS A 112 12.00 -2.01 10.85
C HIS A 112 11.29 -2.72 12.02
N PRO A 113 10.60 -1.97 12.89
CA PRO A 113 9.79 -2.55 13.96
C PRO A 113 8.65 -3.39 13.38
N GLY A 114 8.29 -4.47 14.06
CA GLY A 114 7.19 -5.34 13.63
C GLY A 114 6.96 -6.47 14.61
N PHE A 115 6.13 -7.44 14.24
CA PHE A 115 5.91 -8.65 15.03
C PHE A 115 5.27 -9.74 14.17
N ARG A 116 5.33 -10.98 14.64
CA ARG A 116 4.53 -12.09 14.10
C ARG A 116 3.36 -12.37 15.03
N TYR A 117 2.14 -12.18 14.52
CA TYR A 117 0.92 -12.20 15.33
C TYR A 117 0.63 -13.56 15.96
N ASP A 118 0.89 -14.64 15.22
CA ASP A 118 0.77 -16.03 15.66
C ASP A 118 1.75 -16.42 16.79
N GLN A 119 2.81 -15.63 16.98
CA GLN A 119 3.84 -15.84 17.99
C GLN A 119 3.68 -14.96 19.24
N LEU A 120 2.67 -14.09 19.27
CA LEU A 120 2.43 -13.22 20.42
C LEU A 120 1.75 -13.98 21.56
N ALA A 121 2.33 -13.88 22.76
CA ALA A 121 1.65 -14.20 24.00
C ALA A 121 0.50 -13.20 24.28
N GLU A 122 -0.52 -13.62 25.02
CA GLU A 122 -1.67 -12.75 25.34
C GLU A 122 -1.26 -11.45 26.05
N GLU A 123 -0.28 -11.51 26.95
CA GLU A 123 0.28 -10.33 27.61
C GLU A 123 0.91 -9.33 26.63
N GLN A 124 1.51 -9.82 25.53
CA GLN A 124 2.07 -8.97 24.49
C GLN A 124 0.95 -8.35 23.65
N LYS A 125 -0.10 -9.10 23.35
CA LYS A 125 -1.29 -8.58 22.66
C LYS A 125 -1.98 -7.47 23.47
N GLU A 126 -2.13 -7.65 24.78
CA GLU A 126 -2.68 -6.62 25.67
C GLU A 126 -1.82 -5.35 25.67
N LYS A 127 -0.49 -5.49 25.71
CA LYS A 127 0.44 -4.35 25.61
C LYS A 127 0.33 -3.62 24.27
N ILE A 128 0.20 -4.34 23.16
CA ILE A 128 -0.01 -3.72 21.83
C ILE A 128 -1.31 -2.93 21.82
N LYS A 129 -2.42 -3.50 22.30
CA LYS A 129 -3.70 -2.78 22.38
C LYS A 129 -3.59 -1.52 23.24
N ALA A 130 -2.96 -1.62 24.41
CA ALA A 130 -2.76 -0.47 25.29
C ALA A 130 -1.90 0.63 24.65
N ALA A 131 -0.88 0.26 23.87
CA ALA A 131 -0.03 1.23 23.16
C ALA A 131 -0.79 1.93 22.02
N LEU A 132 -1.77 1.27 21.41
CA LEU A 132 -2.57 1.79 20.29
C LEU A 132 -3.85 2.52 20.73
N ASP A 133 -4.33 2.31 21.96
CA ASP A 133 -5.53 2.95 22.53
C ASP A 133 -5.59 4.49 22.36
N PRO A 134 -4.48 5.24 22.45
CA PRO A 134 -4.50 6.69 22.22
C PRO A 134 -4.76 7.12 20.76
N CYS A 135 -4.73 6.20 19.80
CA CYS A 135 -4.91 6.50 18.38
C CYS A 135 -6.39 6.75 18.06
N ASP A 136 -6.68 7.77 17.25
CA ASP A 136 -8.01 7.92 16.66
C ASP A 136 -8.19 6.98 15.46
N GLN A 137 -7.11 6.74 14.72
CA GLN A 137 -7.10 5.88 13.54
C GLN A 137 -5.79 5.09 13.45
N ILE A 138 -5.91 3.87 12.98
CA ILE A 138 -4.80 2.96 12.72
C ILE A 138 -4.93 2.50 11.28
N THR A 139 -3.87 2.63 10.50
CA THR A 139 -3.69 1.90 9.24
C THR A 139 -2.54 0.93 9.39
N VAL A 140 -2.45 -0.01 8.46
CA VAL A 140 -1.40 -1.03 8.48
C VAL A 140 -0.78 -1.12 7.11
N HIS A 141 0.53 -0.99 7.03
CA HIS A 141 1.24 -1.37 5.84
C HIS A 141 1.53 -2.87 5.92
N LEU A 142 0.89 -3.67 5.05
CA LEU A 142 1.11 -5.11 5.01
C LEU A 142 2.56 -5.41 4.56
N PRO A 143 3.08 -6.61 4.80
CA PRO A 143 4.39 -7.00 4.30
C PRO A 143 4.52 -6.70 2.79
N PHE A 144 5.64 -6.11 2.37
CA PHE A 144 5.90 -5.78 0.95
C PHE A 144 7.08 -6.57 0.36
N SER A 145 7.85 -7.26 1.19
CA SER A 145 9.04 -8.02 0.79
C SER A 145 8.77 -9.51 0.55
N ILE A 146 7.51 -9.96 0.65
CA ILE A 146 7.11 -11.35 0.45
C ILE A 146 6.28 -11.48 -0.84
N PRO A 147 6.54 -12.50 -1.68
CA PRO A 147 5.95 -12.59 -3.00
C PRO A 147 4.57 -13.29 -2.98
N TYR A 148 3.62 -12.83 -2.17
CA TYR A 148 2.29 -13.47 -2.02
C TYR A 148 1.40 -13.39 -3.26
N MET A 149 1.83 -12.72 -4.33
CA MET A 149 1.17 -12.82 -5.63
C MET A 149 1.80 -13.89 -6.55
N ASN A 150 2.91 -14.52 -6.13
CA ASN A 150 3.42 -15.73 -6.77
C ASN A 150 2.44 -16.88 -6.49
N PRO A 151 1.82 -17.50 -7.52
CA PRO A 151 0.87 -18.58 -7.32
C PRO A 151 1.47 -19.79 -6.60
N ASP A 152 2.79 -19.99 -6.66
CA ASP A 152 3.46 -21.16 -6.10
C ASP A 152 3.98 -20.94 -4.65
N ASP A 153 3.81 -19.76 -4.08
CA ASP A 153 4.31 -19.41 -2.74
C ASP A 153 3.17 -19.31 -1.71
N GLU A 154 2.70 -20.48 -1.25
CA GLU A 154 1.62 -20.57 -0.25
C GLU A 154 2.05 -20.12 1.15
N ASP A 155 3.35 -20.19 1.48
CA ASP A 155 3.86 -19.67 2.75
C ASP A 155 3.74 -18.14 2.80
N ALA A 156 4.07 -17.45 1.71
CA ALA A 156 3.87 -16.01 1.60
C ALA A 156 2.39 -15.62 1.70
N VAL A 157 1.48 -16.43 1.13
CA VAL A 157 0.02 -16.22 1.27
C VAL A 157 -0.42 -16.36 2.72
N ALA A 158 0.01 -17.42 3.41
CA ALA A 158 -0.31 -17.63 4.83
C ALA A 158 0.22 -16.49 5.72
N ASP A 159 1.44 -16.01 5.45
CA ASP A 159 2.04 -14.88 6.15
C ASP A 159 1.25 -13.56 5.92
N LEU A 160 0.73 -13.34 4.72
CA LEU A 160 -0.14 -12.19 4.44
C LEU A 160 -1.50 -12.32 5.13
N GLU A 161 -2.12 -13.51 5.12
CA GLU A 161 -3.40 -13.76 5.78
C GLU A 161 -3.31 -13.56 7.29
N MET A 162 -2.23 -14.02 7.92
CA MET A 162 -1.92 -13.69 9.31
C MET A 162 -1.78 -12.18 9.53
N SER A 163 -1.18 -11.46 8.57
CA SER A 163 -1.01 -10.00 8.65
C SER A 163 -2.36 -9.25 8.54
N ILE A 164 -3.31 -9.78 7.77
CA ILE A 164 -4.69 -9.29 7.69
C ILE A 164 -5.41 -9.52 9.03
N GLU A 165 -5.25 -10.69 9.66
CA GLU A 165 -5.80 -10.95 10.99
C GLU A 165 -5.20 -10.01 12.05
N ALA A 166 -3.88 -9.79 12.01
CA ALA A 166 -3.19 -8.84 12.88
C ALA A 166 -3.74 -7.42 12.70
N SER A 167 -4.07 -7.02 11.47
CA SER A 167 -4.67 -5.72 11.16
C SER A 167 -6.05 -5.56 11.80
N GLY A 168 -6.90 -6.61 11.71
CA GLY A 168 -8.18 -6.65 12.41
C GLY A 168 -8.02 -6.60 13.93
N PHE A 169 -7.04 -7.33 14.48
CA PHE A 169 -6.70 -7.30 15.90
C PHE A 169 -6.30 -5.90 16.40
N MET A 170 -5.56 -5.14 15.60
CA MET A 170 -5.16 -3.76 15.90
C MET A 170 -6.31 -2.75 15.72
N GLY A 171 -7.44 -3.15 15.14
CA GLY A 171 -8.55 -2.25 14.85
C GLY A 171 -8.27 -1.29 13.69
N ALA A 172 -7.49 -1.73 12.71
CA ALA A 172 -7.14 -0.93 11.54
C ALA A 172 -8.40 -0.47 10.78
N LYS A 173 -8.28 0.64 10.03
CA LYS A 173 -9.31 1.12 9.09
C LYS A 173 -8.97 0.80 7.65
N VAL A 174 -7.69 0.84 7.31
CA VAL A 174 -7.16 0.47 6.01
C VAL A 174 -5.90 -0.37 6.22
N ALA A 175 -5.73 -1.42 5.41
CA ALA A 175 -4.45 -2.08 5.26
C ALA A 175 -3.94 -1.91 3.81
N VAL A 176 -2.71 -1.45 3.68
CA VAL A 176 -2.03 -1.15 2.42
C VAL A 176 -1.34 -2.40 1.91
N LEU A 177 -1.61 -2.75 0.65
CA LEU A 177 -1.13 -3.95 -0.02
C LEU A 177 -0.29 -3.58 -1.23
N HIS A 178 0.93 -4.13 -1.32
CA HIS A 178 1.73 -4.04 -2.54
C HIS A 178 1.36 -5.19 -3.49
N PRO A 179 0.86 -4.95 -4.70
CA PRO A 179 0.53 -6.02 -5.65
C PRO A 179 1.78 -6.64 -6.31
N GLN A 180 2.77 -7.06 -5.51
CA GLN A 180 4.06 -7.59 -5.97
C GLN A 180 4.06 -9.12 -6.07
N SER A 181 4.50 -9.61 -7.23
CA SER A 181 4.55 -11.02 -7.66
C SER A 181 5.92 -11.68 -7.53
N GLY A 182 6.88 -11.05 -6.84
CA GLY A 182 8.20 -11.64 -6.64
C GLY A 182 9.06 -11.76 -7.90
N GLY A 183 8.81 -10.91 -8.90
CA GLY A 183 9.57 -10.87 -10.16
C GLY A 183 8.83 -11.44 -11.37
N THR A 184 7.71 -12.14 -11.17
CA THR A 184 6.82 -12.54 -12.28
C THR A 184 6.09 -11.32 -12.83
N GLN A 185 5.80 -11.26 -14.13
CA GLN A 185 5.08 -10.10 -14.66
C GLN A 185 3.64 -10.06 -14.14
N LEU A 186 3.12 -8.85 -13.85
CA LEU A 186 1.75 -8.70 -13.37
C LEU A 186 0.76 -9.35 -14.33
N GLU A 187 0.93 -9.20 -15.64
CA GLU A 187 0.00 -9.78 -16.63
C GLU A 187 -0.06 -11.31 -16.60
N GLU A 188 1.05 -11.98 -16.25
CA GLU A 188 1.08 -13.44 -16.10
C GLU A 188 0.37 -13.91 -14.83
N THR A 189 0.37 -13.07 -13.79
CA THR A 189 -0.18 -13.38 -12.47
C THR A 189 -1.50 -12.69 -12.20
N ARG A 190 -2.00 -11.87 -13.14
CA ARG A 190 -3.14 -10.97 -12.95
C ARG A 190 -4.39 -11.71 -12.47
N PRO A 191 -4.83 -12.85 -13.07
CA PRO A 191 -6.01 -13.56 -12.56
C PRO A 191 -5.85 -13.97 -11.09
N THR A 192 -4.67 -14.46 -10.70
CA THR A 192 -4.35 -14.85 -9.33
C THR A 192 -4.34 -13.65 -8.39
N VAL A 193 -3.74 -12.52 -8.81
CA VAL A 193 -3.71 -11.27 -8.05
C VAL A 193 -5.14 -10.78 -7.78
N ILE A 194 -5.99 -10.77 -8.81
CA ILE A 194 -7.38 -10.35 -8.71
C ILE A 194 -8.16 -11.27 -7.76
N GLU A 195 -8.02 -12.58 -7.91
CA GLU A 195 -8.69 -13.57 -7.05
C GLU A 195 -8.26 -13.45 -5.59
N ARG A 196 -6.95 -13.41 -5.33
CA ARG A 196 -6.39 -13.30 -3.96
C ARG A 196 -6.77 -11.96 -3.32
N THR A 197 -6.71 -10.86 -4.07
CA THR A 197 -7.11 -9.55 -3.54
C THR A 197 -8.59 -9.52 -3.16
N ARG A 198 -9.48 -10.14 -3.95
CA ARG A 198 -10.91 -10.28 -3.58
C ARG A 198 -11.12 -11.13 -2.33
N LYS A 199 -10.38 -12.24 -2.20
CA LYS A 199 -10.41 -13.10 -0.99
C LYS A 199 -10.00 -12.29 0.24
N TRP A 200 -8.87 -11.61 0.18
CA TRP A 200 -8.35 -10.81 1.29
C TRP A 200 -9.22 -9.60 1.60
N ALA A 201 -9.84 -8.99 0.60
CA ALA A 201 -10.80 -7.91 0.81
C ALA A 201 -12.07 -8.38 1.52
N SER A 202 -12.56 -9.59 1.23
CA SER A 202 -13.66 -10.21 1.99
C SER A 202 -13.25 -10.45 3.45
N MET A 203 -12.05 -11.01 3.68
CA MET A 203 -11.53 -11.22 5.03
C MET A 203 -11.40 -9.91 5.81
N ALA A 204 -10.85 -8.86 5.18
CA ALA A 204 -10.74 -7.54 5.78
C ALA A 204 -12.12 -6.94 6.12
N ALA A 205 -13.12 -7.15 5.25
CA ALA A 205 -14.48 -6.68 5.50
C ALA A 205 -15.10 -7.36 6.73
N ASP A 206 -14.92 -8.69 6.87
CA ASP A 206 -15.37 -9.44 8.05
C ASP A 206 -14.68 -8.96 9.34
N LEU A 207 -13.44 -8.47 9.23
CA LEU A 207 -12.67 -7.88 10.32
C LEU A 207 -12.91 -6.36 10.51
N GLY A 208 -13.74 -5.74 9.67
CA GLY A 208 -14.18 -4.34 9.81
C GLY A 208 -13.23 -3.28 9.25
N PHE A 209 -12.38 -3.62 8.27
CA PHE A 209 -11.44 -2.68 7.64
C PHE A 209 -11.33 -2.87 6.13
N GLN A 210 -10.72 -1.92 5.41
CA GLN A 210 -10.60 -1.92 3.94
C GLN A 210 -9.18 -2.31 3.48
N ILE A 211 -9.07 -2.85 2.26
CA ILE A 211 -7.77 -3.05 1.58
C ILE A 211 -7.54 -1.91 0.58
N ALA A 212 -6.33 -1.37 0.58
CA ALA A 212 -5.90 -0.38 -0.40
C ALA A 212 -4.67 -0.90 -1.15
N CYS A 213 -4.78 -1.10 -2.45
CA CYS A 213 -3.64 -1.48 -3.29
C CYS A 213 -2.76 -0.26 -3.55
N GLU A 214 -1.49 -0.34 -3.21
CA GLU A 214 -0.60 0.80 -3.38
C GLU A 214 -0.13 0.98 -4.82
N THR A 215 -0.09 2.24 -5.27
CA THR A 215 0.47 2.61 -6.57
C THR A 215 1.89 2.09 -6.70
N SER A 216 2.12 1.14 -7.61
CA SER A 216 3.45 0.61 -7.93
C SER A 216 3.38 -0.23 -9.21
N VAL A 217 2.35 -1.08 -9.29
CA VAL A 217 1.92 -1.82 -10.48
C VAL A 217 0.39 -1.90 -10.50
N PRO A 218 -0.28 -1.80 -11.67
CA PRO A 218 0.26 -1.47 -12.99
C PRO A 218 0.92 -0.08 -13.06
N ARG A 219 1.81 0.11 -14.05
CA ARG A 219 2.62 1.34 -14.21
C ARG A 219 2.00 2.32 -15.22
N SER A 220 0.70 2.52 -15.15
CA SER A 220 0.01 3.56 -15.91
C SER A 220 -1.30 3.92 -15.22
N ILE A 221 -1.80 5.13 -15.43
CA ILE A 221 -3.07 5.57 -14.85
C ILE A 221 -4.24 4.72 -15.37
N PRO A 222 -4.39 4.47 -16.69
CA PRO A 222 -5.45 3.59 -17.18
C PRO A 222 -5.33 2.17 -16.64
N GLY A 223 -4.11 1.62 -16.59
CA GLY A 223 -3.88 0.28 -16.06
C GLY A 223 -4.27 0.17 -14.59
N LEU A 224 -3.95 1.18 -13.78
CA LEU A 224 -4.34 1.24 -12.37
C LEU A 224 -5.86 1.25 -12.19
N VAL A 225 -6.58 2.08 -12.97
CA VAL A 225 -8.05 2.13 -12.94
C VAL A 225 -8.64 0.79 -13.36
N GLU A 226 -8.19 0.23 -14.49
CA GLU A 226 -8.63 -1.07 -14.98
C GLU A 226 -8.37 -2.19 -13.96
N PHE A 227 -7.25 -2.13 -13.26
CA PHE A 227 -6.90 -3.12 -12.23
C PHE A 227 -7.89 -3.11 -11.06
N VAL A 228 -8.21 -1.93 -10.52
CA VAL A 228 -9.18 -1.79 -9.42
C VAL A 228 -10.59 -2.12 -9.87
N ASP A 229 -10.97 -1.68 -11.08
CA ASP A 229 -12.25 -2.00 -11.72
C ASP A 229 -12.39 -3.51 -11.96
N GLU A 230 -11.30 -4.19 -12.32
CA GLU A 230 -11.29 -5.64 -12.49
C GLU A 230 -11.40 -6.35 -11.13
N ILE A 231 -10.77 -5.86 -10.06
CA ILE A 231 -11.00 -6.40 -8.70
C ILE A 231 -12.49 -6.27 -8.33
N ASN A 232 -13.12 -5.15 -8.64
CA ASN A 232 -14.55 -4.90 -8.45
C ASN A 232 -15.08 -5.31 -7.08
N HIS A 233 -14.44 -4.82 -6.02
CA HIS A 233 -14.83 -5.11 -4.65
C HIS A 233 -15.01 -3.81 -3.86
N ASP A 234 -16.12 -3.67 -3.13
CA ASP A 234 -16.45 -2.44 -2.39
C ASP A 234 -15.41 -2.12 -1.31
N ASN A 235 -14.84 -3.17 -0.73
CA ASN A 235 -13.81 -3.09 0.30
C ASN A 235 -12.37 -2.95 -0.26
N VAL A 236 -12.23 -2.69 -1.57
CA VAL A 236 -10.95 -2.44 -2.23
C VAL A 236 -10.91 -1.06 -2.86
N GLY A 237 -9.82 -0.36 -2.60
CA GLY A 237 -9.44 0.90 -3.23
C GLY A 237 -7.93 0.95 -3.42
N VAL A 238 -7.39 2.17 -3.48
CA VAL A 238 -5.99 2.45 -3.77
C VAL A 238 -5.37 3.31 -2.69
N THR A 239 -4.12 3.00 -2.37
CA THR A 239 -3.20 3.92 -1.71
C THR A 239 -2.42 4.65 -2.78
N LEU A 240 -2.58 5.97 -2.88
CA LEU A 240 -1.64 6.76 -3.67
C LEU A 240 -0.41 7.02 -2.83
N ASP A 241 0.69 6.37 -3.16
CA ASP A 241 2.01 6.80 -2.76
C ASP A 241 2.50 7.86 -3.75
N VAL A 242 2.89 9.03 -3.26
CA VAL A 242 3.23 10.18 -4.12
C VAL A 242 4.58 10.06 -4.84
N GLY A 243 5.36 9.01 -4.57
CA GLY A 243 6.71 8.72 -5.11
C GLY A 243 6.80 7.61 -6.16
N HIS A 244 5.84 6.69 -6.15
CA HIS A 244 5.92 5.48 -6.98
C HIS A 244 5.67 5.68 -8.48
N GLN A 245 5.47 6.92 -8.96
CA GLN A 245 5.11 7.21 -10.35
C GLN A 245 6.31 7.29 -11.29
N ALA A 246 7.55 7.32 -10.80
CA ALA A 246 8.75 7.53 -11.64
C ALA A 246 8.88 6.53 -12.81
N ARG A 247 8.21 5.36 -12.73
CA ARG A 247 8.19 4.32 -13.77
C ARG A 247 6.87 4.23 -14.53
N PHE A 248 5.96 5.17 -14.34
CA PHE A 248 4.69 5.19 -15.05
C PHE A 248 4.88 5.55 -16.53
N ASP A 249 4.06 4.97 -17.39
CA ASP A 249 4.07 5.23 -18.83
C ASP A 249 3.89 6.72 -19.15
N GLU A 250 3.10 7.43 -18.35
CA GLU A 250 2.90 8.87 -18.45
C GLU A 250 4.18 9.68 -18.27
N LEU A 251 5.19 9.16 -17.58
CA LEU A 251 6.49 9.80 -17.35
C LEU A 251 7.62 9.22 -18.20
N SER A 252 7.35 8.21 -19.04
CA SER A 252 8.35 7.57 -19.92
C SER A 252 9.08 8.52 -20.88
N HIS A 253 8.50 9.70 -21.14
CA HIS A 253 9.07 10.74 -21.99
C HIS A 253 10.03 11.68 -21.25
N VAL A 254 10.02 11.69 -19.91
CA VAL A 254 10.93 12.51 -19.10
C VAL A 254 12.22 11.75 -18.90
N LYS A 255 13.33 12.32 -19.36
CA LYS A 255 14.65 11.69 -19.25
C LYS A 255 15.33 12.05 -17.93
N PRO A 256 16.28 11.24 -17.44
CA PRO A 256 17.00 11.54 -16.19
C PRO A 256 17.62 12.94 -16.14
N GLU A 257 18.15 13.45 -17.26
CA GLU A 257 18.69 14.81 -17.35
C GLU A 257 17.64 15.92 -17.15
N ASP A 258 16.36 15.61 -17.36
CA ASP A 258 15.25 16.54 -17.28
C ASP A 258 14.49 16.44 -15.94
N TYR A 259 14.82 15.49 -15.07
CA TYR A 259 14.10 15.22 -13.81
C TYR A 259 13.94 16.45 -12.91
N GLY A 260 15.02 17.23 -12.75
CA GLY A 260 15.04 18.43 -11.92
C GLY A 260 14.61 19.71 -12.64
N THR A 261 14.24 19.63 -13.92
CA THR A 261 13.76 20.80 -14.67
C THR A 261 12.34 21.16 -14.25
N PRO A 262 11.90 22.44 -14.42
CA PRO A 262 10.52 22.83 -14.18
C PRO A 262 9.51 21.94 -14.93
N GLU A 263 9.84 21.52 -16.15
CA GLU A 263 8.99 20.65 -16.97
C GLU A 263 8.90 19.23 -16.40
N GLY A 264 10.02 18.64 -15.98
CA GLY A 264 10.05 17.31 -15.36
C GLY A 264 9.28 17.27 -14.02
N ILE A 265 9.53 18.25 -13.16
CA ILE A 265 8.81 18.43 -11.89
C ILE A 265 7.30 18.62 -12.12
N LYS A 266 6.93 19.43 -13.11
CA LYS A 266 5.53 19.65 -13.47
C LYS A 266 4.88 18.36 -13.99
N ALA A 267 5.55 17.63 -14.87
CA ALA A 267 5.04 16.38 -15.44
C ALA A 267 4.73 15.36 -14.33
N TYR A 268 5.63 15.23 -13.36
CA TYR A 268 5.46 14.35 -12.22
C TYR A 268 4.21 14.72 -11.39
N ASN A 269 4.10 15.98 -10.99
CA ASN A 269 2.95 16.47 -10.24
C ASN A 269 1.63 16.37 -11.01
N ASP A 270 1.66 16.53 -12.34
CA ASP A 270 0.48 16.32 -13.20
C ASP A 270 0.00 14.86 -13.13
N VAL A 271 0.90 13.88 -13.03
CA VAL A 271 0.52 12.46 -12.89
C VAL A 271 -0.15 12.20 -11.55
N ASN A 272 0.40 12.69 -10.44
CA ASN A 272 -0.22 12.54 -9.12
C ASN A 272 -1.65 13.11 -9.08
N VAL A 273 -1.87 14.31 -9.63
CA VAL A 273 -3.21 14.91 -9.71
C VAL A 273 -4.15 14.09 -10.59
N LYS A 274 -3.68 13.59 -11.73
CA LYS A 274 -4.49 12.75 -12.63
C LYS A 274 -4.87 11.41 -11.99
N ILE A 275 -4.00 10.81 -11.16
CA ILE A 275 -4.34 9.60 -10.41
C ILE A 275 -5.50 9.87 -9.44
N VAL A 276 -5.44 10.99 -8.69
CA VAL A 276 -6.55 11.39 -7.80
C VAL A 276 -7.85 11.59 -8.58
N GLU A 277 -7.79 12.27 -9.73
CA GLU A 277 -8.95 12.48 -10.61
C GLU A 277 -9.54 11.17 -11.14
N ALA A 278 -8.67 10.24 -11.56
CA ALA A 278 -9.08 8.99 -12.17
C ALA A 278 -9.70 8.01 -11.15
N LEU A 279 -9.16 7.97 -9.93
CA LEU A 279 -9.62 7.05 -8.88
C LEU A 279 -10.85 7.57 -8.14
N GLY A 280 -10.95 8.88 -7.89
CA GLY A 280 -12.06 9.48 -7.16
C GLY A 280 -12.34 8.77 -5.84
N GLU A 281 -13.53 8.19 -5.70
CA GLU A 281 -13.98 7.46 -4.51
C GLU A 281 -13.17 6.18 -4.21
N LYS A 282 -12.44 5.64 -5.19
CA LYS A 282 -11.55 4.48 -5.01
C LYS A 282 -10.19 4.86 -4.40
N LEU A 283 -9.90 6.13 -4.18
CA LEU A 283 -8.73 6.55 -3.40
C LEU A 283 -9.05 6.44 -1.91
N PHE A 284 -8.44 5.48 -1.21
CA PHE A 284 -8.72 5.19 0.20
C PHE A 284 -7.64 5.72 1.14
N HIS A 285 -6.41 5.82 0.65
CA HIS A 285 -5.24 6.11 1.48
C HIS A 285 -4.20 6.92 0.71
N LEU A 286 -3.36 7.68 1.40
CA LEU A 286 -2.32 8.47 0.76
C LEU A 286 -1.03 8.41 1.59
N HIS A 287 0.04 7.90 0.99
CA HIS A 287 1.37 8.03 1.57
C HIS A 287 1.98 9.37 1.14
N VAL A 288 2.57 10.03 2.13
CA VAL A 288 3.11 11.38 2.03
C VAL A 288 4.59 11.31 2.28
N HIS A 289 5.34 11.69 1.27
CA HIS A 289 6.75 11.98 1.37
C HIS A 289 7.14 12.85 0.18
N ASP A 290 8.36 13.34 0.17
CA ASP A 290 8.89 14.13 -0.93
C ASP A 290 9.81 13.32 -1.84
N ILE A 291 10.21 13.95 -2.93
CA ILE A 291 11.05 13.34 -3.96
C ILE A 291 12.27 14.25 -4.23
N GLU A 292 13.46 13.66 -4.22
CA GLU A 292 14.70 14.37 -4.58
C GLU A 292 14.66 14.83 -6.06
N PRO A 293 14.71 16.14 -6.38
CA PRO A 293 14.49 16.65 -7.74
C PRO A 293 15.44 16.08 -8.80
N GLY A 294 16.73 15.98 -8.48
CA GLY A 294 17.75 15.57 -9.44
C GLY A 294 17.81 14.06 -9.72
N THR A 295 17.15 13.24 -8.91
CA THR A 295 17.25 11.78 -9.02
C THR A 295 15.91 11.07 -9.03
N TRP A 296 14.83 11.80 -8.74
CA TRP A 296 13.52 11.27 -8.43
C TRP A 296 13.52 10.18 -7.36
N ARG A 297 14.49 10.22 -6.45
CA ARG A 297 14.53 9.30 -5.31
C ARG A 297 13.48 9.71 -4.30
N GLU A 298 12.51 8.83 -4.11
CA GLU A 298 11.34 8.94 -3.25
C GLU A 298 11.66 8.78 -1.75
N HIS A 299 10.59 8.81 -0.94
CA HIS A 299 10.58 8.65 0.52
C HIS A 299 11.46 9.68 1.24
N LYS A 300 11.52 10.93 0.74
CA LYS A 300 12.24 12.03 1.40
C LYS A 300 11.35 12.76 2.39
N PRO A 301 11.92 13.35 3.45
CA PRO A 301 11.15 14.29 4.26
C PRO A 301 10.71 15.48 3.40
N LEU A 302 9.62 16.14 3.79
CA LEU A 302 8.99 17.25 3.05
C LEU A 302 9.87 18.51 2.99
N VAL A 303 11.13 18.45 3.39
CA VAL A 303 12.06 19.58 3.42
C VAL A 303 12.73 19.80 2.05
N HIS A 304 12.88 18.76 1.23
CA HIS A 304 13.88 18.76 0.16
C HIS A 304 13.37 18.55 -1.27
N GLY A 305 12.12 18.17 -1.46
CA GLY A 305 11.64 17.80 -2.78
C GLY A 305 10.69 18.80 -3.44
N PHE A 306 9.83 18.27 -4.30
CA PHE A 306 9.07 19.04 -5.28
C PHE A 306 7.59 18.65 -5.37
N ILE A 307 7.08 17.79 -4.49
CA ILE A 307 5.65 17.46 -4.51
C ILE A 307 4.82 18.73 -4.22
N ASP A 308 3.93 19.06 -5.14
CA ASP A 308 3.04 20.22 -5.09
C ASP A 308 1.81 19.89 -4.22
N TYR A 309 2.04 19.81 -2.92
CA TYR A 309 0.99 19.54 -1.94
C TYR A 309 -0.18 20.53 -2.00
N PRO A 310 0.00 21.86 -2.14
CA PRO A 310 -1.12 22.77 -2.30
C PRO A 310 -2.07 22.36 -3.42
N ARG A 311 -1.52 22.01 -4.60
CA ARG A 311 -2.33 21.54 -5.74
C ARG A 311 -2.95 20.16 -5.49
N LEU A 312 -2.18 19.22 -4.94
CA LEU A 312 -2.67 17.87 -4.63
C LEU A 312 -3.81 17.92 -3.60
N LEU A 313 -3.64 18.65 -2.50
CA LEU A 313 -4.65 18.84 -1.46
C LEU A 313 -5.89 19.55 -1.99
N ALA A 314 -5.76 20.53 -2.89
CA ALA A 314 -6.90 21.14 -3.56
C ALA A 314 -7.72 20.09 -4.32
N LYS A 315 -7.05 19.18 -5.05
CA LYS A 315 -7.72 18.08 -5.75
C LYS A 315 -8.39 17.09 -4.81
N LEU A 316 -7.73 16.73 -3.70
CA LEU A 316 -8.31 15.85 -2.67
C LEU A 316 -9.57 16.48 -2.04
N ARG A 317 -9.59 17.80 -1.83
CA ARG A 317 -10.79 18.52 -1.36
C ARG A 317 -11.93 18.50 -2.40
N GLU A 318 -11.61 18.62 -3.69
CA GLU A 318 -12.61 18.54 -4.77
C GLU A 318 -13.34 17.19 -4.77
N ILE A 319 -12.61 16.08 -4.56
CA ILE A 319 -13.20 14.74 -4.48
C ILE A 319 -13.72 14.37 -3.09
N ARG A 320 -13.63 15.29 -2.11
CA ARG A 320 -14.01 15.07 -0.70
C ARG A 320 -13.34 13.83 -0.10
N TYR A 321 -12.04 13.70 -0.36
CA TYR A 321 -11.23 12.55 0.02
C TYR A 321 -11.39 12.22 1.52
N PRO A 322 -11.89 11.02 1.88
CA PRO A 322 -12.23 10.69 3.26
C PRO A 322 -11.08 10.03 4.04
N GLY A 323 -9.99 9.65 3.35
CA GLY A 323 -8.90 8.90 3.93
C GLY A 323 -7.89 9.76 4.69
N VAL A 324 -6.80 9.13 5.11
CA VAL A 324 -5.71 9.76 5.87
C VAL A 324 -4.46 9.96 5.03
N LEU A 325 -3.62 10.91 5.46
CA LEU A 325 -2.34 11.29 4.91
C LEU A 325 -1.24 10.75 5.83
N ILE A 326 -0.54 9.70 5.44
CA ILE A 326 0.48 9.05 6.29
C ILE A 326 1.87 9.42 5.82
N PHE A 327 2.71 9.93 6.71
CA PHE A 327 4.13 10.06 6.38
C PHE A 327 4.81 8.70 6.24
N GLU A 328 5.27 8.39 5.03
CA GLU A 328 6.15 7.26 4.72
C GLU A 328 7.53 7.79 4.32
N ILE A 329 8.30 8.19 5.33
CA ILE A 329 9.62 8.82 5.12
C ILE A 329 10.71 7.80 5.42
N GLY A 330 11.69 7.71 4.52
CA GLY A 330 12.91 6.94 4.72
C GLY A 330 14.01 7.77 5.38
N GLY A 331 14.82 7.11 6.20
CA GLY A 331 15.96 7.74 6.85
C GLY A 331 16.58 6.83 7.90
N GLU A 332 17.76 7.23 8.40
CA GLU A 332 18.35 6.60 9.58
C GLU A 332 17.46 6.84 10.80
N GLY A 333 17.33 5.83 11.68
CA GLY A 333 16.42 5.86 12.82
C GLY A 333 16.58 7.09 13.71
N GLU A 334 17.83 7.53 13.94
CA GLU A 334 18.14 8.71 14.76
C GLU A 334 17.62 10.03 14.17
N ALA A 335 17.49 10.13 12.84
CA ALA A 335 17.02 11.33 12.15
C ALA A 335 15.49 11.38 12.02
N MET A 336 14.82 10.23 12.14
CA MET A 336 13.37 10.11 11.89
C MET A 336 12.51 11.04 12.75
N PRO A 337 12.75 11.24 14.07
CA PRO A 337 11.94 12.17 14.85
C PRO A 337 11.95 13.60 14.30
N ALA A 338 13.11 14.08 13.86
CA ALA A 338 13.23 15.42 13.28
C ALA A 338 12.55 15.49 11.91
N TYR A 339 12.79 14.49 11.05
CA TYR A 339 12.16 14.42 9.72
C TYR A 339 10.64 14.39 9.78
N LEU A 340 10.07 13.59 10.69
CA LEU A 340 8.62 13.52 10.89
C LEU A 340 8.08 14.83 11.46
N GLY A 341 8.74 15.42 12.46
CA GLY A 341 8.33 16.68 13.08
C GLY A 341 8.29 17.84 12.07
N ASP A 342 9.37 18.02 11.32
CA ASP A 342 9.48 19.07 10.31
C ASP A 342 8.47 18.87 9.16
N SER A 343 8.29 17.62 8.72
CA SER A 343 7.33 17.28 7.66
C SER A 343 5.90 17.51 8.11
N LYS A 344 5.57 17.16 9.36
CA LYS A 344 4.26 17.44 9.98
C LYS A 344 3.97 18.93 9.98
N GLN A 345 4.90 19.74 10.50
CA GLN A 345 4.72 21.19 10.55
C GLN A 345 4.45 21.78 9.16
N LYS A 346 5.18 21.31 8.14
CA LYS A 346 5.01 21.78 6.77
C LYS A 346 3.67 21.38 6.16
N LEU A 347 3.27 20.12 6.31
CA LEU A 347 1.97 19.64 5.81
C LEU A 347 0.80 20.31 6.52
N ASP A 348 0.86 20.49 7.84
CA ASP A 348 -0.13 21.24 8.61
C ASP A 348 -0.29 22.67 8.06
N GLY A 349 0.81 23.31 7.68
CA GLY A 349 0.80 24.62 7.02
C GLY A 349 0.05 24.62 5.68
N TYR A 350 0.16 23.56 4.89
CA TYR A 350 -0.61 23.41 3.65
C TYR A 350 -2.08 23.10 3.88
N LEU A 351 -2.41 22.34 4.93
CA LEU A 351 -3.80 22.01 5.26
C LEU A 351 -4.58 23.21 5.80
N ALA A 352 -3.90 24.12 6.51
CA ALA A 352 -4.48 25.34 7.06
C ALA A 352 -4.74 26.45 6.01
N GLY A 353 -4.11 26.35 4.83
CA GLY A 353 -4.33 27.24 3.67
C GLY A 353 -5.38 26.72 2.71
#